data_AF-A0A9E2JBA7-F1
#
_entry.id   AF-A0A9E2JBA7-F1
#
_cell.length_a   1.000
_cell.length_b   1.000
_cell.length_c   1.000
_cell.angle_alpha   90.00
_cell.angle_beta   90.00
_cell.angle_gamma   90.00
#
_symmetry.space_group_name_H-M   'P 1'
#
loop_
_entity.id
_entity.type
_entity.pdbx_description
1 polymer ?
#
loop_
_entity_poly.entity_id
_entity_poly.type
_entity_poly.pdbx_seq_one_letter_code
_entity_poly.pdbx_strand_id
1 'polypeptide(L)'
;MALKFSQGACERMAGKVKATIEASDIALVDGGAGNDLITQVAANLITAGFEVGDLVEVHGAETAANDGMYPALVVVADQIDIPTGSLSAGQTAGATIKLKAAYPGSLRHIFFNSQLDIYTGDRPATPNHAETGTLLVSFTGVKFDDAVWNTTDLEAAIDLFAATALSATAVAGGTAAWYRLRGGGVVTTGLSTTAPRIDGQIGVGTNDLRVASTTVASGDPATISSFELVTKMAA
;
A
#
# COMPACT_ATOMS: atom_id res chain seq x y z
N MET A 1 15.88 -10.43 -13.79
CA MET A 1 14.46 -10.73 -14.07
C MET A 1 13.64 -9.59 -13.47
N ALA A 2 12.54 -9.17 -14.09
CA ALA A 2 11.76 -8.03 -13.58
C ALA A 2 10.66 -8.52 -12.61
N LEU A 3 10.48 -7.78 -11.52
CA LEU A 3 9.32 -7.92 -10.66
C LEU A 3 8.04 -7.70 -11.45
N LYS A 4 7.02 -8.50 -11.13
CA LYS A 4 5.71 -8.37 -11.77
C LYS A 4 4.76 -7.70 -10.79
N PHE A 5 4.14 -6.62 -11.24
CA PHE A 5 3.08 -5.93 -10.51
C PHE A 5 1.72 -6.34 -11.04
N SER A 6 0.75 -6.53 -10.16
CA SER A 6 -0.67 -6.66 -10.52
C SER A 6 -1.19 -5.37 -11.16
N GLN A 7 -2.31 -5.48 -11.87
CA GLN A 7 -3.06 -4.31 -12.34
C GLN A 7 -3.45 -3.40 -11.17
N GLY A 8 -3.97 -3.96 -10.08
CA GLY A 8 -4.33 -3.20 -8.88
C GLY A 8 -3.16 -2.43 -8.27
N ALA A 9 -1.95 -3.01 -8.24
CA ALA A 9 -0.76 -2.31 -7.77
C ALA A 9 -0.37 -1.16 -8.70
N CYS A 10 -0.35 -1.39 -10.02
CA CYS A 10 -0.05 -0.35 -11.00
C CYS A 10 -1.05 0.81 -10.94
N GLU A 11 -2.35 0.50 -10.85
CA GLU A 11 -3.41 1.50 -10.72
C GLU A 11 -3.26 2.34 -9.45
N ARG A 12 -2.95 1.71 -8.31
CA ARG A 12 -2.70 2.44 -7.06
C ARG A 12 -1.44 3.29 -7.12
N MET A 13 -0.37 2.80 -7.75
CA MET A 13 0.85 3.57 -7.97
C MET A 13 0.61 4.78 -8.87
N ALA A 14 -0.28 4.64 -9.86
CA ALA A 14 -0.71 5.72 -10.73
C ALA A 14 -1.72 6.68 -10.08
N GLY A 15 -2.05 6.51 -8.79
CA GLY A 15 -2.97 7.38 -8.07
C GLY A 15 -4.45 7.17 -8.42
N LYS A 16 -4.88 5.92 -8.69
CA LYS A 16 -6.29 5.61 -8.94
C LYS A 16 -7.19 6.18 -7.83
N VAL A 17 -8.22 6.90 -8.26
CA VAL A 17 -9.28 7.40 -7.39
C VAL A 17 -10.03 6.22 -6.78
N LYS A 18 -10.07 6.19 -5.45
CA LYS A 18 -10.71 5.18 -4.61
C LYS A 18 -12.17 5.51 -4.34
N ALA A 19 -12.43 6.77 -3.97
CA ALA A 19 -13.75 7.27 -3.61
C ALA A 19 -13.97 8.65 -4.25
N THR A 20 -15.23 8.99 -4.50
CA THR A 20 -15.61 10.34 -4.92
C THR A 20 -16.94 10.71 -4.29
N ILE A 21 -17.00 11.88 -3.67
CA ILE A 21 -18.24 12.53 -3.24
C ILE A 21 -18.30 13.88 -3.94
N GLU A 22 -19.50 14.28 -4.35
CA GLU A 22 -19.78 15.64 -4.82
C GLU A 22 -21.05 16.09 -4.13
N ALA A 23 -20.93 17.09 -3.26
CA ALA A 23 -22.05 17.52 -2.41
C ALA A 23 -21.90 18.98 -1.97
N SER A 24 -23.03 19.62 -1.67
CA SER A 24 -23.07 21.00 -1.17
C SER A 24 -23.08 21.10 0.36
N ASP A 25 -23.09 19.96 1.05
CA ASP A 25 -23.16 19.85 2.51
C ASP A 25 -21.79 19.64 3.17
N ILE A 26 -20.72 19.90 2.41
CA ILE A 26 -19.33 19.78 2.85
C ILE A 26 -18.84 21.15 3.30
N ALA A 27 -18.18 21.22 4.46
CA ALA A 27 -17.50 22.39 4.97
C ALA A 27 -16.00 22.12 5.13
N LEU A 28 -15.18 23.16 4.96
CA LEU A 28 -13.73 23.14 5.15
C LEU A 28 -13.43 24.00 6.38
N VAL A 29 -13.02 23.41 7.48
CA VAL A 29 -12.87 24.10 8.77
C VAL A 29 -11.39 24.25 9.08
N ASP A 30 -10.90 25.49 9.07
CA ASP A 30 -9.56 25.83 9.55
C ASP A 30 -9.51 25.64 11.08
N GLY A 31 -8.64 24.73 11.54
CA GLY A 31 -8.44 24.40 12.94
C GLY A 31 -7.56 25.40 13.69
N GLY A 32 -7.02 26.41 12.99
CA GLY A 32 -6.08 27.38 13.51
C GLY A 32 -4.75 26.71 13.89
N ALA A 33 -4.56 26.46 15.19
CA ALA A 33 -3.38 25.75 15.69
C ALA A 33 -3.58 24.22 15.76
N GLY A 34 -4.81 23.73 15.60
CA GLY A 34 -5.17 22.31 15.56
C GLY A 34 -5.21 21.76 14.13
N ASN A 35 -5.57 20.49 13.97
CA ASN A 35 -5.82 19.91 12.65
C ASN A 35 -6.96 20.65 11.95
N ASP A 36 -6.86 20.82 10.64
CA ASP A 36 -7.96 21.31 9.83
C ASP A 36 -8.93 20.15 9.55
N LEU A 37 -10.20 20.47 9.27
CA LEU A 37 -11.25 19.47 9.13
C LEU A 37 -11.98 19.63 7.79
N ILE A 38 -12.33 18.51 7.17
CA ILE A 38 -13.34 18.43 6.11
C ILE A 38 -14.54 17.75 6.73
N THR A 39 -15.64 18.47 6.92
CA THR A 39 -16.85 17.92 7.55
C THR A 39 -17.99 17.77 6.53
N GLN A 40 -18.82 16.73 6.66
CA GLN A 40 -19.99 16.51 5.82
C GLN A 40 -21.24 16.23 6.67
N VAL A 41 -22.30 17.01 6.47
CA VAL A 41 -23.55 16.86 7.23
C VAL A 41 -24.22 15.50 7.01
N ALA A 42 -24.21 14.96 5.79
CA ALA A 42 -24.80 13.67 5.48
C ALA A 42 -24.06 12.46 6.08
N ALA A 43 -22.86 12.66 6.66
CA ALA A 43 -22.08 11.63 7.33
C ALA A 43 -21.78 10.39 6.47
N ASN A 44 -21.45 10.58 5.19
CA ASN A 44 -21.25 9.49 4.23
C ASN A 44 -19.77 9.22 3.87
N LEU A 45 -18.79 9.82 4.55
CA LEU A 45 -17.38 9.75 4.17
C LEU A 45 -16.83 8.31 4.23
N ILE A 46 -17.07 7.59 5.34
CA ILE A 46 -16.69 6.16 5.45
C ILE A 46 -17.44 5.31 4.41
N THR A 47 -18.74 5.54 4.27
CA THR A 47 -19.59 4.76 3.33
C THR A 47 -19.13 4.95 1.88
N ALA A 48 -18.65 6.13 1.52
CA ALA A 48 -18.09 6.42 0.21
C ALA A 48 -16.69 5.81 0.00
N GLY A 49 -16.03 5.34 1.06
CA GLY A 49 -14.75 4.63 0.98
C GLY A 49 -13.52 5.47 1.33
N PHE A 50 -13.67 6.60 2.01
CA PHE A 50 -12.54 7.35 2.57
C PHE A 50 -11.99 6.61 3.79
N GLU A 51 -10.67 6.50 3.90
CA GLU A 51 -9.98 5.86 5.02
C GLU A 51 -8.76 6.69 5.46
N VAL A 52 -8.28 6.45 6.67
CA VAL A 52 -7.05 7.07 7.18
C VAL A 52 -5.87 6.73 6.27
N GLY A 53 -5.06 7.74 5.93
CA GLY A 53 -3.92 7.63 5.03
C GLY A 53 -4.22 7.91 3.56
N ASP A 54 -5.49 8.06 3.16
CA ASP A 54 -5.82 8.49 1.80
C ASP A 54 -5.31 9.93 1.53
N LEU A 55 -4.97 10.24 0.28
CA LEU A 55 -4.84 11.62 -0.18
C LEU A 55 -6.21 12.12 -0.63
N VAL A 56 -6.75 13.10 0.08
CA VAL A 56 -8.04 13.72 -0.21
C VAL A 56 -7.82 14.91 -1.13
N GLU A 57 -8.27 14.79 -2.36
CA GLU A 57 -8.32 15.86 -3.35
C GLU A 57 -9.62 16.66 -3.15
N VAL A 58 -9.50 17.96 -2.94
CA VAL A 58 -10.60 18.92 -2.79
C VAL A 58 -10.69 19.77 -4.05
N HIS A 59 -11.90 19.90 -4.60
CA HIS A 59 -12.20 20.85 -5.67
C HIS A 59 -13.49 21.61 -5.41
N GLY A 60 -13.56 22.84 -5.93
CA GLY A 60 -14.76 23.66 -5.87
C GLY A 60 -14.93 24.36 -4.53
N ALA A 61 -13.84 24.51 -3.76
CA ALA A 61 -13.83 25.39 -2.61
C ALA A 61 -14.10 26.84 -3.04
N GLU A 62 -14.82 27.59 -2.21
CA GLU A 62 -15.05 29.02 -2.42
C GLU A 62 -13.73 29.79 -2.35
N THR A 63 -12.85 29.39 -1.44
CA THR A 63 -11.47 29.86 -1.41
C THR A 63 -10.64 28.91 -2.26
N ALA A 64 -10.30 29.33 -3.49
CA ALA A 64 -9.56 28.48 -4.43
C ALA A 64 -8.19 27.97 -3.91
N ALA A 65 -7.60 28.62 -2.90
CA ALA A 65 -6.39 28.14 -2.24
C ALA A 65 -6.60 26.88 -1.37
N ASN A 66 -7.86 26.52 -1.09
CA ASN A 66 -8.24 25.28 -0.43
C ASN A 66 -8.51 24.13 -1.42
N ASP A 67 -8.46 24.38 -2.73
CA ASP A 67 -8.43 23.30 -3.71
C ASP A 67 -7.02 22.70 -3.72
N GLY A 68 -6.91 21.41 -3.41
CA GLY A 68 -5.61 20.80 -3.16
C GLY A 68 -5.71 19.33 -2.79
N MET A 69 -4.57 18.75 -2.44
CA MET A 69 -4.48 17.36 -1.96
C MET A 69 -3.97 17.34 -0.53
N TYR A 70 -4.70 16.68 0.35
CA TYR A 70 -4.44 16.68 1.78
C TYR A 70 -4.44 15.25 2.33
N PRO A 71 -3.45 14.84 3.14
CA PRO A 71 -3.47 13.50 3.73
C PRO A 71 -4.54 13.41 4.82
N ALA A 72 -5.39 12.39 4.76
CA ALA A 72 -6.37 12.09 5.80
C ALA A 72 -5.69 11.49 7.04
N LEU A 73 -5.64 12.24 8.13
CA LEU A 73 -5.06 11.81 9.41
C LEU A 73 -6.03 10.96 10.23
N VAL A 74 -7.31 11.34 10.19
CA VAL A 74 -8.43 10.63 10.83
C VAL A 74 -9.59 10.67 9.86
N VAL A 75 -10.36 9.58 9.77
CA VAL A 75 -11.61 9.54 9.00
C VAL A 75 -12.70 8.94 9.87
N VAL A 76 -13.75 9.71 10.09
CA VAL A 76 -15.02 9.28 10.68
C VAL A 76 -16.15 9.54 9.68
N ALA A 77 -17.39 9.16 10.02
CA ALA A 77 -18.49 9.20 9.06
C ALA A 77 -18.75 10.61 8.50
N ASP A 78 -18.61 11.64 9.33
CA ASP A 78 -18.94 13.04 9.06
C ASP A 78 -17.72 13.97 9.03
N GLN A 79 -16.51 13.46 9.24
CA GLN A 79 -15.31 14.29 9.33
C GLN A 79 -14.05 13.56 8.84
N ILE A 80 -13.19 14.31 8.16
CA ILE A 80 -11.80 13.95 7.88
C ILE A 80 -10.90 15.01 8.52
N ASP A 81 -9.96 14.58 9.35
CA ASP A 81 -8.90 15.45 9.86
C ASP A 81 -7.76 15.49 8.85
N ILE A 82 -7.27 16.68 8.54
CA ILE A 82 -6.08 16.91 7.70
C ILE A 82 -5.05 17.74 8.49
N PRO A 83 -3.77 17.77 8.09
CA PRO A 83 -2.73 18.48 8.84
C PRO A 83 -3.07 19.95 9.07
N THR A 84 -2.66 20.49 10.22
CA THR A 84 -2.76 21.93 10.53
C THR A 84 -2.17 22.80 9.41
N GLY A 85 -2.90 23.85 9.02
CA GLY A 85 -2.46 24.81 8.00
C GLY A 85 -2.58 24.29 6.56
N SER A 86 -3.35 23.22 6.35
CA SER A 86 -3.74 22.73 5.03
C SER A 86 -4.76 23.66 4.36
N LEU A 87 -5.65 24.25 5.15
CA LEU A 87 -6.65 25.21 4.69
C LEU A 87 -6.17 26.64 4.94
N SER A 88 -6.30 27.50 3.93
CA SER A 88 -5.92 28.91 4.02
C SER A 88 -6.98 29.79 4.69
N ALA A 89 -8.22 29.33 4.69
CA ALA A 89 -9.35 29.95 5.38
C ALA A 89 -10.48 28.94 5.56
N GLY A 90 -11.25 29.06 6.64
CA GLY A 90 -12.47 28.28 6.83
C GLY A 90 -13.58 28.66 5.84
N GLN A 91 -14.37 27.68 5.44
CA GLN A 91 -15.54 27.78 4.57
C GLN A 91 -16.68 26.95 5.15
N THR A 92 -17.87 27.54 5.27
CA THR A 92 -19.10 26.83 5.67
C THR A 92 -19.70 26.03 4.51
N ALA A 93 -20.51 25.02 4.81
CA ALA A 93 -21.25 24.29 3.79
C ALA A 93 -22.17 25.21 2.97
N GLY A 94 -22.26 24.96 1.66
CA GLY A 94 -23.09 25.73 0.74
C GLY A 94 -22.67 25.60 -0.72
N ALA A 95 -21.38 25.71 -1.01
CA ALA A 95 -20.84 25.44 -2.34
C ALA A 95 -20.77 23.93 -2.62
N THR A 96 -20.97 23.54 -3.88
CA THR A 96 -20.76 22.15 -4.32
C THR A 96 -19.27 21.85 -4.33
N ILE A 97 -18.82 21.05 -3.36
CA ILE A 97 -17.44 20.58 -3.25
C ILE A 97 -17.37 19.15 -3.77
N LYS A 98 -16.32 18.87 -4.55
CA LYS A 98 -15.96 17.52 -4.99
C LYS A 98 -14.76 17.04 -4.20
N LEU A 99 -14.96 15.97 -3.44
CA LEU A 99 -13.89 15.27 -2.72
C LEU A 99 -13.54 13.99 -3.47
N LYS A 100 -12.25 13.72 -3.67
CA LYS A 100 -11.77 12.42 -4.14
C LYS A 100 -10.76 11.85 -3.17
N ALA A 101 -10.92 10.58 -2.79
CA ALA A 101 -9.86 9.86 -2.10
C ALA A 101 -8.98 9.18 -3.14
N ALA A 102 -7.67 9.37 -3.07
CA ALA A 102 -6.68 8.64 -3.84
C ALA A 102 -5.73 7.89 -2.91
N TYR A 103 -5.20 6.75 -3.37
CA TYR A 103 -4.09 6.11 -2.67
C TYR A 103 -2.83 7.00 -2.81
N PRO A 104 -2.02 7.20 -1.76
CA PRO A 104 -0.74 7.92 -1.76
C PRO A 104 0.33 7.50 -2.77
N GLY A 105 0.05 6.64 -3.76
CA GLY A 105 0.92 6.29 -4.89
C GLY A 105 2.20 5.49 -4.55
N SER A 106 2.71 5.59 -3.33
CA SER A 106 3.96 4.94 -2.93
C SER A 106 3.75 3.46 -2.62
N LEU A 107 4.73 2.63 -3.01
CA LEU A 107 4.76 1.20 -2.67
C LEU A 107 4.69 0.97 -1.15
N ARG A 108 5.36 1.83 -0.37
CA ARG A 108 5.33 1.78 1.10
C ARG A 108 3.91 1.84 1.65
N HIS A 109 3.09 2.74 1.10
CA HIS A 109 1.72 2.87 1.54
C HIS A 109 0.82 1.74 1.01
N ILE A 110 0.94 1.40 -0.28
CA ILE A 110 0.13 0.34 -0.92
C ILE A 110 0.28 -1.01 -0.19
N PHE A 111 1.46 -1.28 0.34
CA PHE A 111 1.80 -2.54 1.01
C PHE A 111 2.11 -2.35 2.50
N PHE A 112 1.58 -1.30 3.13
CA PHE A 112 1.66 -1.17 4.58
C PHE A 112 0.88 -2.31 5.25
N ASN A 113 1.48 -3.00 6.24
CA ASN A 113 0.87 -4.15 6.91
C ASN A 113 0.44 -5.26 5.93
N SER A 114 1.28 -5.51 4.93
CA SER A 114 1.07 -6.50 3.89
C SER A 114 1.28 -7.93 4.37
N GLN A 115 0.87 -8.88 3.52
CA GLN A 115 1.16 -10.31 3.70
C GLN A 115 2.14 -10.78 2.62
N LEU A 116 3.18 -11.51 3.02
CA LEU A 116 4.11 -12.20 2.12
C LEU A 116 3.88 -13.70 2.19
N ASP A 117 3.44 -14.28 1.08
CA ASP A 117 3.26 -15.71 0.94
C ASP A 117 4.38 -16.32 0.10
N ILE A 118 4.89 -17.48 0.52
CA ILE A 118 5.94 -18.24 -0.17
C ILE A 118 5.35 -19.54 -0.71
N TYR A 119 5.64 -19.86 -1.97
CA TYR A 119 5.09 -21.02 -2.67
C TYR A 119 6.18 -21.89 -3.34
N THR A 120 5.82 -23.15 -3.61
CA THR A 120 6.56 -24.04 -4.50
C THR A 120 6.22 -23.80 -5.98
N GLY A 121 7.00 -24.40 -6.88
CA GLY A 121 6.67 -24.49 -8.31
C GLY A 121 6.89 -23.20 -9.10
N ASP A 122 6.25 -23.12 -10.26
CA ASP A 122 6.35 -21.95 -11.14
C ASP A 122 5.44 -20.83 -10.67
N ARG A 123 5.96 -19.60 -10.66
CA ARG A 123 5.18 -18.37 -10.44
C ARG A 123 4.10 -18.21 -11.52
N PRO A 124 2.89 -17.70 -11.20
CA PRO A 124 1.88 -17.38 -12.20
C PRO A 124 2.39 -16.43 -13.30
N ALA A 125 1.75 -16.47 -14.46
CA ALA A 125 2.12 -15.60 -15.59
C ALA A 125 2.05 -14.12 -15.23
N THR A 126 1.06 -13.73 -14.43
CA THR A 126 0.92 -12.38 -13.85
C THR A 126 0.38 -12.45 -12.42
N PRO A 127 0.61 -11.42 -11.59
CA PRO A 127 0.06 -11.38 -10.23
C PRO A 127 -1.46 -11.32 -10.14
N ASN A 128 -2.14 -11.05 -11.25
CA ASN A 128 -3.60 -11.07 -11.31
C ASN A 128 -4.15 -12.51 -11.24
N HIS A 129 -3.38 -13.50 -11.72
CA HIS A 129 -3.81 -14.89 -11.72
C HIS A 129 -3.82 -15.49 -10.31
N ALA A 130 -4.63 -16.56 -10.16
CA ALA A 130 -4.60 -17.39 -8.96
C ALA A 130 -3.18 -17.93 -8.71
N GLU A 131 -2.88 -18.14 -7.43
CA GLU A 131 -1.62 -18.70 -6.98
C GLU A 131 -1.44 -20.13 -7.52
N THR A 132 -0.19 -20.49 -7.83
CA THR A 132 0.20 -21.81 -8.31
C THR A 132 1.14 -22.49 -7.31
N GLY A 133 1.16 -23.83 -7.32
CA GLY A 133 1.96 -24.60 -6.37
C GLY A 133 1.37 -24.66 -4.96
N THR A 134 2.20 -25.05 -4.00
CA THR A 134 1.82 -25.27 -2.59
C THR A 134 2.30 -24.09 -1.76
N LEU A 135 1.41 -23.51 -0.95
CA LEU A 135 1.78 -22.51 0.05
C LEU A 135 2.68 -23.16 1.11
N LEU A 136 3.87 -22.59 1.34
CA LEU A 136 4.84 -23.07 2.31
C LEU A 136 4.80 -22.25 3.60
N VAL A 137 4.80 -20.92 3.49
CA VAL A 137 4.88 -19.99 4.63
C VAL A 137 4.10 -18.73 4.30
N SER A 138 3.47 -18.12 5.31
CA SER A 138 2.82 -16.82 5.19
C SER A 138 3.25 -15.91 6.34
N PHE A 139 3.82 -14.76 5.99
CA PHE A 139 4.21 -13.71 6.93
C PHE A 139 3.20 -12.57 6.87
N THR A 140 2.79 -12.06 8.03
CA THR A 140 1.89 -10.90 8.15
C THR A 140 2.63 -9.71 8.76
N GLY A 141 2.15 -8.49 8.52
CA GLY A 141 2.78 -7.30 9.07
C GLY A 141 4.02 -6.84 8.30
N VAL A 142 4.14 -7.28 7.05
CA VAL A 142 5.21 -6.88 6.14
C VAL A 142 5.07 -5.38 5.84
N LYS A 143 6.18 -4.65 5.83
CA LYS A 143 6.18 -3.21 5.54
C LYS A 143 7.51 -2.80 4.91
N PHE A 144 7.46 -1.94 3.91
CA PHE A 144 8.67 -1.36 3.33
C PHE A 144 9.30 -0.38 4.33
N ASP A 145 10.60 -0.51 4.54
CA ASP A 145 11.38 0.50 5.26
C ASP A 145 11.75 1.68 4.34
N ASP A 146 12.54 2.61 4.86
CA ASP A 146 13.11 3.70 4.07
C ASP A 146 14.07 3.14 3.00
N ALA A 147 14.03 3.76 1.82
CA ALA A 147 14.95 3.41 0.74
C ALA A 147 16.37 3.85 1.10
N VAL A 148 17.34 2.94 0.94
CA VAL A 148 18.76 3.25 1.09
C VAL A 148 19.40 3.30 -0.30
N TRP A 149 20.12 4.38 -0.57
CA TRP A 149 20.87 4.55 -1.81
C TRP A 149 22.27 3.92 -1.67
N ASN A 150 22.55 2.92 -2.50
CA ASN A 150 23.89 2.38 -2.69
C ASN A 150 24.60 3.19 -3.79
N THR A 151 25.55 4.04 -3.38
CA THR A 151 26.33 4.90 -4.27
C THR A 151 27.30 4.14 -5.17
N THR A 152 27.68 2.91 -4.80
CA THR A 152 28.65 2.10 -5.56
C THR A 152 27.99 1.41 -6.73
N ASP A 153 26.85 0.78 -6.49
CA ASP A 153 26.12 0.03 -7.52
C ASP A 153 25.06 0.88 -8.24
N LEU A 154 24.87 2.14 -7.81
CA LEU A 154 23.83 3.06 -8.29
C LEU A 154 22.43 2.44 -8.20
N GLU A 155 22.17 1.85 -7.03
CA GLU A 155 20.97 1.08 -6.72
C GLU A 155 20.24 1.70 -5.54
N ALA A 156 18.92 1.82 -5.64
CA ALA A 156 18.07 2.02 -4.46
C ALA A 156 17.59 0.65 -3.99
N ALA A 157 17.84 0.33 -2.72
CA ALA A 157 17.36 -0.86 -2.07
C ALA A 157 16.32 -0.48 -1.01
N ILE A 158 15.21 -1.19 -0.96
CA ILE A 158 14.24 -1.09 0.12
C ILE A 158 14.17 -2.44 0.82
N ASP A 159 14.51 -2.47 2.10
CA ASP A 159 14.30 -3.66 2.93
C ASP A 159 12.84 -3.75 3.38
N LEU A 160 12.18 -4.90 3.20
CA LEU A 160 10.80 -5.10 3.68
C LEU A 160 10.73 -5.53 5.16
N PHE A 161 11.87 -5.71 5.83
CA PHE A 161 11.90 -6.31 7.18
C PHE A 161 12.78 -5.56 8.20
N ALA A 162 13.37 -4.43 7.84
CA ALA A 162 14.50 -3.84 8.55
C ALA A 162 14.28 -3.42 10.03
N ALA A 163 13.03 -3.34 10.53
CA ALA A 163 12.79 -3.01 11.94
C ALA A 163 12.52 -4.22 12.85
N THR A 164 12.08 -5.36 12.31
CA THR A 164 11.77 -6.56 13.12
C THR A 164 11.77 -7.79 12.22
N ALA A 165 12.64 -8.75 12.50
CA ALA A 165 12.60 -10.05 11.83
C ALA A 165 11.18 -10.63 11.93
N LEU A 166 10.56 -10.92 10.79
CA LEU A 166 9.29 -11.62 10.79
C LEU A 166 9.54 -13.11 10.95
N SER A 167 8.73 -13.74 11.79
CA SER A 167 8.71 -15.19 11.95
C SER A 167 7.32 -15.71 11.63
N ALA A 168 7.28 -16.85 10.97
CA ALA A 168 6.06 -17.59 10.69
C ALA A 168 6.37 -19.08 10.76
N THR A 169 5.36 -19.90 11.03
CA THR A 169 5.51 -21.36 10.99
C THR A 169 5.18 -21.86 9.60
N ALA A 170 6.04 -22.71 9.04
CA ALA A 170 5.79 -23.32 7.75
C ALA A 170 4.56 -24.26 7.81
N VAL A 171 3.60 -24.03 6.92
CA VAL A 171 2.37 -24.83 6.82
C VAL A 171 2.55 -26.09 5.99
N ALA A 172 3.60 -26.14 5.17
CA ALA A 172 3.98 -27.29 4.37
C ALA A 172 5.50 -27.32 4.13
N GLY A 173 6.01 -28.49 3.77
CA GLY A 173 7.39 -28.66 3.34
C GLY A 173 7.55 -28.60 1.81
N GLY A 174 8.70 -28.15 1.34
CA GLY A 174 9.02 -28.10 -0.09
C GLY A 174 10.18 -27.16 -0.42
N THR A 175 10.38 -26.93 -1.71
CA THR A 175 11.36 -25.95 -2.21
C THR A 175 10.67 -24.64 -2.53
N ALA A 176 10.96 -23.60 -1.76
CA ALA A 176 10.53 -22.23 -2.00
C ALA A 176 11.08 -21.73 -3.34
N ALA A 177 10.19 -21.36 -4.24
CA ALA A 177 10.54 -20.99 -5.62
C ALA A 177 10.10 -19.57 -5.98
N TRP A 178 8.95 -19.14 -5.46
CA TRP A 178 8.41 -17.81 -5.72
C TRP A 178 7.61 -17.29 -4.53
N TYR A 179 7.38 -15.99 -4.50
CA TYR A 179 6.57 -15.35 -3.48
C TYR A 179 5.54 -14.41 -4.07
N ARG A 180 4.50 -14.13 -3.28
CA ARG A 180 3.50 -13.10 -3.52
C ARG A 180 3.45 -12.16 -2.33
N LEU A 181 3.75 -10.89 -2.55
CA LEU A 181 3.44 -9.81 -1.62
C LEU A 181 2.04 -9.29 -1.95
N ARG A 182 1.15 -9.24 -0.96
CA ARG A 182 -0.22 -8.75 -1.08
C ARG A 182 -0.36 -7.44 -0.31
N GLY A 183 -1.02 -6.44 -0.88
CA GLY A 183 -1.22 -5.16 -0.18
C GLY A 183 -1.98 -5.31 1.13
N GLY A 184 -1.84 -4.30 1.98
CA GLY A 184 -2.45 -4.27 3.31
C GLY A 184 -3.97 -4.31 3.31
N GLY A 185 -4.55 -4.78 4.41
CA GLY A 185 -6.00 -4.89 4.61
C GLY A 185 -6.52 -6.32 4.42
N VAL A 186 -7.63 -6.47 3.72
CA VAL A 186 -8.23 -7.79 3.45
C VAL A 186 -7.38 -8.55 2.43
N VAL A 187 -6.85 -9.69 2.85
CA VAL A 187 -6.10 -10.61 2.00
C VAL A 187 -7.03 -11.20 0.95
N THR A 188 -6.81 -10.83 -0.32
CA THR A 188 -7.52 -11.41 -1.46
C THR A 188 -6.65 -12.48 -2.12
N THR A 189 -7.10 -13.73 -2.12
CA THR A 189 -6.48 -14.88 -2.83
C THR A 189 -7.16 -15.12 -4.19
N GLY A 190 -6.61 -16.02 -5.01
CA GLY A 190 -7.19 -16.39 -6.29
C GLY A 190 -7.09 -15.30 -7.37
N LEU A 191 -7.89 -15.43 -8.43
CA LEU A 191 -7.93 -14.48 -9.54
C LEU A 191 -8.43 -13.10 -9.06
N SER A 192 -7.66 -12.05 -9.31
CA SER A 192 -8.08 -10.67 -9.02
C SER A 192 -7.33 -9.68 -9.89
N THR A 193 -8.06 -8.72 -10.46
CA THR A 193 -7.47 -7.58 -11.20
C THR A 193 -7.33 -6.33 -10.33
N THR A 194 -7.98 -6.30 -9.16
CA THR A 194 -8.05 -5.12 -8.28
C THR A 194 -7.13 -5.23 -7.07
N ALA A 195 -6.77 -6.45 -6.65
CA ALA A 195 -5.90 -6.66 -5.50
C ALA A 195 -4.46 -6.22 -5.82
N PRO A 196 -3.84 -5.34 -5.00
CA PRO A 196 -2.44 -5.00 -5.15
C PRO A 196 -1.56 -6.19 -4.77
N ARG A 197 -0.79 -6.68 -5.74
CA ARG A 197 0.14 -7.79 -5.58
C ARG A 197 1.46 -7.52 -6.30
N ILE A 198 2.54 -8.04 -5.74
CA ILE A 198 3.84 -8.17 -6.39
C ILE A 198 4.22 -9.64 -6.33
N ASP A 199 4.57 -10.23 -7.47
CA ASP A 199 5.15 -11.56 -7.47
C ASP A 199 6.63 -11.49 -7.86
N GLY A 200 7.47 -12.20 -7.11
CA GLY A 200 8.90 -12.33 -7.36
C GLY A 200 9.38 -13.77 -7.24
N GLN A 201 10.62 -14.01 -7.65
CA GLN A 201 11.29 -15.30 -7.50
C GLN A 201 12.13 -15.36 -6.22
N ILE A 202 12.26 -16.57 -5.67
CA ILE A 202 13.08 -16.84 -4.50
C ILE A 202 14.37 -17.54 -4.96
N GLY A 203 15.51 -17.20 -4.36
CA GLY A 203 16.77 -17.87 -4.62
C GLY A 203 17.78 -17.73 -3.48
N VAL A 204 18.80 -18.59 -3.51
CA VAL A 204 19.95 -18.46 -2.61
C VAL A 204 20.93 -17.46 -3.23
N GLY A 205 21.17 -16.34 -2.55
CA GLY A 205 22.11 -15.28 -2.96
C GLY A 205 21.74 -14.48 -4.22
N THR A 206 20.79 -14.95 -5.02
CA THR A 206 20.32 -14.34 -6.28
C THR A 206 18.79 -14.33 -6.31
N ASN A 207 18.18 -13.67 -7.31
CA ASN A 207 16.73 -13.41 -7.47
C ASN A 207 16.18 -12.22 -6.64
N ASP A 208 14.85 -12.05 -6.73
CA ASP A 208 14.12 -10.94 -6.13
C ASP A 208 14.06 -11.08 -4.60
N LEU A 209 13.74 -12.28 -4.08
CA LEU A 209 13.83 -12.62 -2.66
C LEU A 209 15.02 -13.54 -2.41
N ARG A 210 16.00 -13.01 -1.69
CA ARG A 210 17.22 -13.72 -1.32
C ARG A 210 17.02 -14.38 0.04
N VAL A 211 17.24 -15.70 0.10
CA VAL A 211 17.14 -16.49 1.33
C VAL A 211 18.42 -17.30 1.56
N ALA A 212 18.67 -17.71 2.80
CA ALA A 212 19.80 -18.58 3.13
C ALA A 212 19.59 -20.02 2.64
N SER A 213 18.34 -20.47 2.55
CA SER A 213 17.94 -21.79 2.06
C SER A 213 16.55 -21.69 1.41
N THR A 214 16.35 -22.39 0.30
CA THR A 214 15.02 -22.57 -0.31
C THR A 214 14.30 -23.81 0.20
N THR A 215 14.97 -24.68 0.97
CA THR A 215 14.33 -25.84 1.58
C THR A 215 13.54 -25.40 2.81
N VAL A 216 12.23 -25.66 2.78
CA VAL A 216 11.31 -25.42 3.89
C VAL A 216 10.82 -26.77 4.40
N ALA A 217 10.91 -26.99 5.71
CA ALA A 217 10.33 -28.14 6.38
C ALA A 217 9.01 -27.75 7.05
N SER A 218 8.03 -28.64 6.97
CA SER A 218 6.70 -28.41 7.56
C SER A 218 6.80 -28.29 9.08
N GLY A 219 6.15 -27.28 9.66
CA GLY A 219 6.15 -27.04 11.11
C GLY A 219 7.39 -26.31 11.63
N ASP A 220 8.43 -26.13 10.81
CA ASP A 220 9.61 -25.39 11.24
C ASP A 220 9.34 -23.88 11.26
N PRO A 221 9.90 -23.14 12.23
CA PRO A 221 9.89 -21.69 12.19
C PRO A 221 10.74 -21.22 11.01
N ALA A 222 10.10 -20.50 10.10
CA ALA A 222 10.76 -19.78 9.03
C ALA A 222 10.98 -18.34 9.47
N THR A 223 12.22 -17.88 9.36
CA THR A 223 12.60 -16.48 9.61
C THR A 223 13.11 -15.86 8.31
N ILE A 224 12.66 -14.65 8.03
CA ILE A 224 13.28 -13.82 6.98
C ILE A 224 13.98 -12.67 7.69
N SER A 225 15.30 -12.60 7.56
CA SER A 225 16.14 -11.57 8.17
C SER A 225 16.37 -10.36 7.26
N SER A 226 16.17 -10.51 5.95
CA SER A 226 16.35 -9.44 4.96
C SER A 226 15.63 -9.78 3.66
N PHE A 227 15.01 -8.79 3.02
CA PHE A 227 14.52 -8.88 1.64
C PHE A 227 14.66 -7.51 0.99
N GLU A 228 15.50 -7.42 -0.02
CA GLU A 228 15.79 -6.15 -0.69
C GLU A 228 15.06 -6.08 -2.02
N LEU A 229 14.15 -5.11 -2.12
CA LEU A 229 13.67 -4.63 -3.40
C LEU A 229 14.73 -3.70 -4.00
N VAL A 230 15.46 -4.16 -5.01
CA VAL A 230 16.51 -3.38 -5.67
C VAL A 230 16.02 -2.81 -7.00
N THR A 231 16.09 -1.49 -7.16
CA THR A 231 15.92 -0.82 -8.46
C THR A 231 17.26 -0.33 -8.96
N LYS A 232 17.67 -0.81 -10.14
CA LYS A 232 18.83 -0.30 -10.87
C LYS A 232 18.44 0.90 -11.72
N MET A 233 19.24 1.96 -11.72
CA MET A 233 19.15 2.95 -12.78
C MET A 233 19.58 2.31 -14.11
N ALA A 234 18.83 2.55 -15.19
CA ALA A 234 19.31 2.21 -16.51
C ALA A 234 20.58 3.03 -16.79
N ALA A 235 21.67 2.34 -17.13
CA ALA A 235 22.91 2.97 -17.58
C ALA A 235 22.72 3.70 -18.91
#